data_AF-A0A5U8XZ97-F1
#
_entry.id   AF-A0A5U8XZ97-F1
#
_cell.length_a   1.000
_cell.length_b   1.000
_cell.length_c   1.000
_cell.angle_alpha   90.00
_cell.angle_beta   90.00
_cell.angle_gamma   90.00
#
_symmetry.space_group_name_H-M   'P 1'
#
loop_
_entity.id
_entity.type
_entity.pdbx_description
1 polymer ?
#
loop_
_entity_poly.entity_id
_entity_poly.type
_entity_poly.pdbx_seq_one_letter_code
_entity_poly.pdbx_strand_id
1 'polypeptide(L)'
;MKMLETILSRKAGGGIGTNTLLLMQADKGFTDIANPSRLVQKYSNPVIGSTQSKFSNVSFDCTGGGILIPAASKKDLVFSADKPYTIEFWAYNTSLNNVWWLYSGRSAQSDLKVYSGNVYLQDEGGSLYAPSSFMTTGKWTHVAIVGTANDKVRLFVDGKIIGVPFLPKGWGHVNQQMVIGSGEINSWAHLDQIRISNIARYTAAFTPPTDPFVID
;
A
#
# COMPACT_ATOMS: atom_id res chain seq x y z
N MET A 1 39.80 25.14 -30.63
CA MET A 1 39.80 25.27 -29.16
C MET A 1 38.47 24.71 -28.67
N LYS A 2 38.48 23.54 -28.01
CA LYS A 2 37.26 22.80 -27.65
C LYS A 2 36.43 23.60 -26.65
N MET A 3 35.14 23.77 -26.93
CA MET A 3 34.14 24.21 -25.94
C MET A 3 34.11 23.21 -24.79
N LEU A 4 34.27 23.71 -23.56
CA LEU A 4 33.92 22.97 -22.35
C LEU A 4 32.41 23.05 -22.19
N GLU A 5 31.71 21.93 -22.37
CA GLU A 5 30.34 21.78 -21.91
C GLU A 5 30.34 21.82 -20.37
N THR A 6 29.65 22.83 -19.82
CA THR A 6 29.38 22.90 -18.39
C THR A 6 28.35 21.84 -18.07
N ILE A 7 28.80 20.73 -17.48
CA ILE A 7 27.91 19.76 -16.83
C ILE A 7 27.21 20.50 -15.69
N LEU A 8 25.95 20.86 -15.91
CA LEU A 8 25.04 21.24 -14.84
C LEU A 8 24.89 20.02 -13.92
N SER A 9 25.65 20.02 -12.83
CA SER A 9 25.34 19.18 -11.68
C SER A 9 23.94 19.57 -11.19
N ARG A 10 22.97 18.67 -11.38
CA ARG A 10 21.66 18.77 -10.72
C ARG A 10 21.93 18.60 -9.22
N LYS A 11 22.06 19.69 -8.49
CA LYS A 11 22.10 19.66 -7.02
C LYS A 11 20.67 19.40 -6.51
N ALA A 12 20.59 18.40 -5.63
CA ALA A 12 19.42 17.95 -4.90
C ALA A 12 18.67 19.08 -4.19
N GLY A 13 17.35 18.94 -4.10
CA GLY A 13 16.47 19.89 -3.42
C GLY A 13 15.00 19.51 -3.46
N GLY A 14 14.66 18.25 -3.18
CA GLY A 14 13.34 17.90 -2.66
C GLY A 14 13.59 17.44 -1.24
N GLY A 15 13.05 18.13 -0.23
CA GLY A 15 13.11 17.62 1.14
C GLY A 15 12.64 16.18 1.13
N ILE A 16 13.40 15.28 1.76
CA ILE A 16 12.91 13.93 2.03
C ILE A 16 11.72 14.16 2.94
N GLY A 17 10.54 14.13 2.34
CA GLY A 17 9.31 14.27 3.06
C GLY A 17 9.32 13.29 4.23
N THR A 18 9.10 13.81 5.44
CA THR A 18 9.20 13.01 6.67
C THR A 18 7.93 12.19 6.91
N ASN A 19 6.87 12.46 6.14
CA ASN A 19 5.58 11.83 6.32
C ASN A 19 5.47 10.53 5.52
N THR A 20 6.06 10.49 4.33
CA THR A 20 6.06 9.31 3.45
C THR A 20 7.23 8.38 3.77
N LEU A 21 6.92 7.18 4.30
CA LEU A 21 7.91 6.17 4.70
C LEU A 21 8.19 5.11 3.63
N LEU A 22 7.22 4.89 2.75
CA LEU A 22 7.36 4.05 1.57
C LEU A 22 6.56 4.67 0.44
N LEU A 23 7.15 4.72 -0.74
CA LEU A 23 6.43 5.01 -1.98
C LEU A 23 6.96 4.09 -3.08
N MET A 24 6.07 3.34 -3.71
CA MET A 24 6.38 2.51 -4.86
C MET A 24 5.49 2.88 -6.04
N GLN A 25 6.12 3.10 -7.17
CA GLN A 25 5.47 3.41 -8.44
C GLN A 25 6.00 2.44 -9.48
N ALA A 26 5.13 1.82 -10.26
CA ALA A 26 5.53 0.72 -11.14
C ALA A 26 6.53 1.15 -12.22
N ASP A 27 6.46 2.40 -12.67
CA ASP A 27 7.40 3.00 -13.63
C ASP A 27 8.80 3.26 -13.03
N LYS A 28 8.96 3.09 -11.71
CA LYS A 28 10.23 3.16 -10.97
C LYS A 28 10.80 1.80 -10.60
N GLY A 29 10.16 0.71 -11.03
CA GLY A 29 10.58 -0.65 -10.71
C GLY A 29 10.06 -1.13 -9.35
N PHE A 30 10.50 -2.32 -8.93
CA PHE A 30 10.27 -2.83 -7.58
C PHE A 30 11.20 -2.13 -6.58
N THR A 31 11.01 -0.82 -6.41
CA THR A 31 11.86 0.05 -5.59
C THR A 31 11.01 0.95 -4.72
N ASP A 32 11.39 1.10 -3.45
CA ASP A 32 10.88 2.15 -2.57
C ASP A 32 11.65 3.45 -2.85
N ILE A 33 10.98 4.43 -3.44
CA ILE A 33 11.59 5.73 -3.76
C ILE A 33 11.67 6.66 -2.56
N ALA A 34 10.93 6.39 -1.47
CA ALA A 34 11.05 7.14 -0.20
C ALA A 34 12.25 6.67 0.63
N ASN A 35 12.58 5.38 0.57
CA ASN A 35 13.79 4.82 1.15
C ASN A 35 14.50 3.88 0.14
N PRO A 36 15.38 4.40 -0.73
CA PRO A 36 16.08 3.58 -1.72
C PRO A 36 16.99 2.48 -1.15
N SER A 37 17.30 2.52 0.15
CA SER A 37 18.06 1.45 0.83
C SER A 37 17.19 0.29 1.30
N ARG A 38 15.86 0.44 1.27
CA ARG A 38 14.92 -0.61 1.66
C ARG A 38 15.02 -1.78 0.71
N LEU A 39 15.32 -2.96 1.25
CA LEU A 39 15.28 -4.20 0.47
C LEU A 39 13.83 -4.53 0.11
N VAL A 40 13.55 -4.51 -1.19
CA VAL A 40 12.29 -4.95 -1.78
C VAL A 40 12.57 -6.18 -2.63
N GLN A 41 11.74 -7.20 -2.47
CA GLN A 41 11.87 -8.48 -3.17
C GLN A 41 10.56 -8.82 -3.89
N LYS A 42 10.67 -9.65 -4.92
CA LYS A 42 9.50 -10.28 -5.52
C LYS A 42 9.05 -11.45 -4.63
N TYR A 43 7.74 -11.59 -4.45
CA TYR A 43 7.13 -12.73 -3.79
C TYR A 43 6.39 -13.58 -4.81
N SER A 44 6.88 -14.79 -5.08
CA SER A 44 6.45 -15.59 -6.23
C SER A 44 6.78 -14.86 -7.55
N ASN A 45 5.80 -14.60 -8.43
CA ASN A 45 6.06 -14.06 -9.77
C ASN A 45 5.27 -12.77 -10.09
N PRO A 46 5.42 -11.68 -9.32
CA PRO A 46 4.93 -10.38 -9.74
C PRO A 46 5.74 -9.86 -10.93
N VAL A 47 5.07 -9.12 -11.80
CA VAL A 47 5.73 -8.43 -12.91
C VAL A 47 5.30 -6.96 -12.95
N ILE A 48 6.05 -6.14 -13.68
CA ILE A 48 5.59 -4.81 -14.07
C ILE A 48 4.99 -4.99 -15.46
N GLY A 49 3.68 -4.75 -15.58
CA GLY A 49 2.92 -4.96 -16.79
C GLY A 49 2.33 -3.66 -17.32
N SER A 50 2.06 -3.62 -18.62
CA SER A 50 1.44 -2.48 -19.32
C SER A 50 0.00 -2.74 -19.75
N THR A 51 -0.55 -3.93 -19.46
CA THR A 51 -1.93 -4.30 -19.79
C THR A 51 -2.96 -3.52 -18.98
N GLN A 52 -2.57 -3.07 -17.79
CA GLN A 52 -3.32 -2.17 -16.92
C GLN A 52 -2.37 -1.13 -16.34
N SER A 53 -2.83 0.10 -16.20
CA SER A 53 -2.13 1.16 -15.47
C SER A 53 -3.12 2.18 -14.93
N LYS A 54 -2.86 2.71 -13.74
CA LYS A 54 -3.59 3.87 -13.23
C LYS A 54 -2.87 5.14 -13.64
N PHE A 55 -1.54 5.13 -13.52
CA PHE A 55 -0.64 6.20 -13.93
C PHE A 55 0.54 5.63 -14.73
N SER A 56 1.21 6.48 -15.50
CA SER A 56 2.52 6.19 -16.12
C SER A 56 2.62 4.91 -16.99
N ASN A 57 1.51 4.43 -17.57
CA ASN A 57 1.41 3.32 -18.53
C ASN A 57 1.80 1.92 -18.02
N VAL A 58 2.19 1.76 -16.76
CA VAL A 58 2.51 0.46 -16.17
C VAL A 58 1.92 0.32 -14.76
N SER A 59 1.74 -0.91 -14.31
CA SER A 59 1.35 -1.25 -12.94
C SER A 59 2.12 -2.48 -12.45
N PHE A 60 2.09 -2.70 -11.14
CA PHE A 60 2.52 -3.97 -10.57
C PHE A 60 1.43 -5.01 -10.82
N ASP A 61 1.69 -5.97 -11.70
CA ASP A 61 0.83 -7.14 -11.89
C ASP A 61 1.08 -8.14 -10.77
N CYS A 62 0.13 -8.22 -9.85
CA CYS A 62 0.13 -9.10 -8.69
C CYS A 62 -0.85 -10.29 -8.85
N THR A 63 -1.15 -10.68 -10.10
CA THR A 63 -1.94 -11.90 -10.36
C THR A 63 -1.13 -13.19 -10.09
N GLY A 64 0.18 -13.14 -10.37
CA GLY A 64 1.12 -14.26 -10.15
C GLY A 64 1.96 -14.18 -8.86
N GLY A 65 1.77 -13.15 -8.03
CA GLY A 65 2.56 -12.94 -6.82
C GLY A 65 2.36 -11.58 -6.20
N GLY A 66 3.31 -11.13 -5.39
CA GLY A 66 3.26 -9.84 -4.71
C GLY A 66 4.65 -9.25 -4.47
N ILE A 67 4.69 -8.14 -3.77
CA ILE A 67 5.91 -7.43 -3.38
C ILE A 67 6.20 -7.75 -1.93
N LEU A 68 7.41 -8.20 -1.62
CA LEU A 68 7.84 -8.54 -0.27
C LEU A 68 8.86 -7.55 0.26
N ILE A 69 8.66 -7.14 1.51
CA ILE A 69 9.65 -6.38 2.28
C ILE A 69 10.03 -7.22 3.50
N PRO A 70 11.29 -7.67 3.62
CA PRO A 70 11.73 -8.52 4.72
C PRO A 70 11.56 -7.82 6.06
N ALA A 71 11.38 -8.60 7.14
CA ALA A 71 11.19 -8.07 8.50
C ALA A 71 12.29 -7.05 8.90
N ALA A 72 13.54 -7.36 8.58
CA ALA A 72 14.69 -6.51 8.88
C ALA A 72 14.65 -5.15 8.16
N SER A 73 13.95 -5.06 7.02
CA SER A 73 13.88 -3.89 6.15
C SER A 73 12.54 -3.15 6.26
N LYS A 74 11.68 -3.45 7.24
CA LYS A 74 10.38 -2.77 7.41
C LYS A 74 10.07 -2.30 8.82
N LYS A 75 11.09 -2.15 9.67
CA LYS A 75 10.90 -1.81 11.10
C LYS A 75 10.16 -0.48 11.31
N ASP A 76 10.37 0.47 10.41
CA ASP A 76 9.70 1.77 10.37
C ASP A 76 8.29 1.73 9.76
N LEU A 77 7.87 0.59 9.19
CA LEU A 77 6.51 0.36 8.66
C LEU A 77 5.65 -0.47 9.64
N VAL A 78 6.05 -0.50 10.91
CA VAL A 78 5.29 -1.11 12.01
C VAL A 78 4.83 0.00 12.93
N PHE A 79 3.52 0.05 13.20
CA PHE A 79 2.87 1.14 13.91
C PHE A 79 2.22 0.61 15.19
N SER A 80 2.40 1.33 16.30
CA SER A 80 1.63 1.11 17.53
C SER A 80 0.33 1.93 17.51
N ALA A 81 -0.65 1.57 18.33
CA ALA A 81 -1.95 2.26 18.38
C ALA A 81 -1.87 3.76 18.72
N ASP A 82 -0.78 4.24 19.34
CA ASP A 82 -0.55 5.65 19.66
C ASP A 82 0.06 6.46 18.51
N LYS A 83 0.34 5.83 17.36
CA LYS A 83 0.91 6.50 16.18
C LYS A 83 -0.10 6.53 15.03
N PRO A 84 -0.23 7.67 14.34
CA PRO A 84 -1.05 7.72 13.15
C PRO A 84 -0.31 7.08 11.96
N TYR A 85 -1.06 6.55 11.01
CA TYR A 85 -0.50 6.03 9.77
C TYR A 85 -1.54 5.97 8.66
N THR A 86 -1.06 5.94 7.42
CA THR A 86 -1.88 5.67 6.23
C THR A 86 -1.16 4.67 5.35
N ILE A 87 -1.85 3.61 4.93
CA ILE A 87 -1.41 2.69 3.88
C ILE A 87 -2.40 2.81 2.75
N GLU A 88 -1.97 3.25 1.58
CA GLU A 88 -2.87 3.47 0.45
C GLU A 88 -2.27 3.04 -0.88
N PHE A 89 -3.14 2.65 -1.81
CA PHE A 89 -2.77 2.21 -3.14
C PHE A 89 -3.99 2.25 -4.06
N TRP A 90 -3.72 2.18 -5.37
CA TRP A 90 -4.74 1.89 -6.38
C TRP A 90 -4.73 0.40 -6.69
N ALA A 91 -5.92 -0.19 -6.82
CA ALA A 91 -6.10 -1.59 -7.20
C ALA A 91 -7.08 -1.74 -8.36
N TYR A 92 -6.67 -2.46 -9.39
CA TYR A 92 -7.55 -3.00 -10.43
C TYR A 92 -7.70 -4.49 -10.20
N ASN A 93 -8.82 -4.92 -9.62
CA ASN A 93 -9.04 -6.32 -9.29
C ASN A 93 -9.53 -7.10 -10.51
N THR A 94 -8.98 -8.28 -10.75
CA THR A 94 -9.50 -9.23 -11.75
C THR A 94 -10.37 -10.31 -11.10
N SER A 95 -10.19 -10.55 -9.80
CA SER A 95 -11.03 -11.40 -8.96
C SER A 95 -11.21 -10.77 -7.57
N LEU A 96 -12.34 -11.09 -6.93
CA LEU A 96 -12.58 -10.84 -5.51
C LEU A 96 -12.91 -12.15 -4.77
N ASN A 97 -12.69 -13.30 -5.41
CA ASN A 97 -12.91 -14.59 -4.79
C ASN A 97 -11.68 -15.01 -4.00
N ASN A 98 -11.71 -14.74 -2.69
CA ASN A 98 -10.64 -15.08 -1.73
C ASN A 98 -9.28 -14.53 -2.14
N VAL A 99 -9.02 -13.25 -1.83
CA VAL A 99 -7.84 -12.51 -2.31
C VAL A 99 -7.18 -11.76 -1.17
N TRP A 100 -5.86 -11.54 -1.22
CA TRP A 100 -5.16 -10.74 -0.21
C TRP A 100 -4.38 -9.60 -0.87
N TRP A 101 -4.68 -8.38 -0.47
CA TRP A 101 -3.95 -7.19 -0.92
C TRP A 101 -2.76 -6.87 -0.04
N LEU A 102 -2.83 -7.21 1.24
CA LEU A 102 -1.80 -6.85 2.21
C LEU A 102 -1.75 -7.87 3.33
N TYR A 103 -0.53 -8.23 3.73
CA TYR A 103 -0.25 -9.01 4.93
C TYR A 103 1.05 -8.53 5.57
N SER A 104 1.02 -8.18 6.86
CA SER A 104 2.20 -7.69 7.59
C SER A 104 2.33 -8.26 9.01
N GLY A 105 1.52 -9.27 9.36
CA GLY A 105 1.45 -9.82 10.72
C GLY A 105 1.58 -11.34 10.78
N ARG A 106 0.94 -11.94 11.78
CA ARG A 106 0.79 -13.39 11.97
C ARG A 106 -0.68 -13.75 12.08
N SER A 107 -1.15 -14.76 11.33
CA SER A 107 -2.56 -15.19 11.37
C SER A 107 -3.47 -14.00 11.00
N ALA A 108 -4.54 -13.74 11.76
CA ALA A 108 -5.48 -12.63 11.55
C ALA A 108 -4.95 -11.24 12.00
N GLN A 109 -3.64 -10.99 11.85
CA GLN A 109 -3.02 -9.72 12.22
C GLN A 109 -2.54 -8.97 10.98
N SER A 110 -2.95 -7.70 10.89
CA SER A 110 -2.45 -6.72 9.92
C SER A 110 -2.56 -7.21 8.49
N ASP A 111 -3.79 -7.56 8.11
CA ASP A 111 -4.14 -8.02 6.77
C ASP A 111 -5.34 -7.29 6.19
N LEU A 112 -5.35 -7.19 4.87
CA LEU A 112 -6.48 -6.72 4.07
C LEU A 112 -6.76 -7.76 2.99
N LYS A 113 -7.95 -8.37 3.05
CA LYS A 113 -8.33 -9.49 2.19
C LYS A 113 -9.82 -9.50 1.86
N VAL A 114 -10.21 -10.30 0.87
CA VAL A 114 -11.58 -10.83 0.80
C VAL A 114 -11.55 -12.27 1.28
N TYR A 115 -12.50 -12.63 2.13
CA TYR A 115 -12.77 -14.01 2.53
C TYR A 115 -14.27 -14.21 2.64
N SER A 116 -14.81 -15.33 2.15
CA SER A 116 -16.24 -15.65 2.23
C SER A 116 -17.17 -14.48 1.84
N GLY A 117 -16.85 -13.79 0.75
CA GLY A 117 -17.64 -12.67 0.21
C GLY A 117 -17.54 -11.35 0.98
N ASN A 118 -16.64 -11.23 1.95
CA ASN A 118 -16.45 -10.02 2.74
C ASN A 118 -15.01 -9.51 2.62
N VAL A 119 -14.85 -8.20 2.44
CA VAL A 119 -13.59 -7.51 2.70
C VAL A 119 -13.35 -7.51 4.21
N TYR A 120 -12.19 -7.99 4.63
CA TYR A 120 -11.70 -7.94 5.99
C TYR A 120 -10.49 -7.02 6.05
N LEU A 121 -10.49 -6.14 7.04
CA LEU A 121 -9.28 -5.51 7.54
C LEU A 121 -9.10 -5.94 8.99
N GLN A 122 -8.00 -6.61 9.29
CA GLN A 122 -7.74 -7.20 10.60
C GLN A 122 -6.44 -6.66 11.19
N ASP A 123 -6.45 -6.49 12.50
CA ASP A 123 -5.29 -6.25 13.34
C ASP A 123 -5.44 -7.08 14.64
N GLU A 124 -4.38 -7.21 15.44
CA GLU A 124 -4.41 -7.86 16.74
C GLU A 124 -5.46 -7.26 17.70
N GLY A 125 -5.79 -5.97 17.54
CA GLY A 125 -6.80 -5.30 18.36
C GLY A 125 -8.24 -5.59 17.96
N GLY A 126 -8.50 -5.97 16.71
CA GLY A 126 -9.85 -6.14 16.20
C GLY A 126 -9.92 -6.26 14.68
N SER A 127 -11.13 -6.27 14.16
CA SER A 127 -11.35 -6.33 12.72
C SER A 127 -12.57 -5.52 12.32
N LEU A 128 -12.59 -5.09 11.07
CA LEU A 128 -13.81 -4.68 10.37
C LEU A 128 -14.07 -5.64 9.22
N TYR A 129 -15.35 -5.75 8.87
CA TYR A 129 -15.79 -6.44 7.67
C TYR A 129 -16.81 -5.60 6.92
N ALA A 130 -16.83 -5.77 5.60
CA ALA A 130 -17.80 -5.16 4.70
C ALA A 130 -18.06 -6.11 3.52
N PRO A 131 -19.24 -6.07 2.88
CA PRO A 131 -19.49 -6.80 1.65
C PRO A 131 -18.40 -6.57 0.60
N SER A 132 -17.96 -7.62 -0.09
CA SER A 132 -16.92 -7.49 -1.12
C SER A 132 -17.33 -6.61 -2.29
N SER A 133 -18.62 -6.33 -2.47
CA SER A 133 -19.15 -5.40 -3.47
C SER A 133 -18.73 -3.94 -3.29
N PHE A 134 -18.16 -3.57 -2.14
CA PHE A 134 -17.47 -2.29 -1.99
C PHE A 134 -16.19 -2.22 -2.81
N MET A 135 -15.51 -3.36 -2.99
CA MET A 135 -14.45 -3.52 -3.97
C MET A 135 -15.06 -3.93 -5.31
N THR A 136 -14.44 -3.54 -6.40
CA THR A 136 -14.95 -3.88 -7.73
C THR A 136 -13.86 -4.50 -8.59
N THR A 137 -14.27 -5.42 -9.46
CA THR A 137 -13.43 -5.93 -10.53
C THR A 137 -13.54 -5.05 -11.77
N GLY A 138 -12.53 -5.08 -12.63
CA GLY A 138 -12.60 -4.43 -13.94
C GLY A 138 -12.49 -2.90 -13.93
N LYS A 139 -12.19 -2.28 -12.78
CA LYS A 139 -11.89 -0.85 -12.68
C LYS A 139 -10.89 -0.55 -11.56
N TRP A 140 -10.18 0.56 -11.70
CA TRP A 140 -9.30 1.09 -10.66
C TRP A 140 -10.10 1.62 -9.49
N THR A 141 -9.74 1.15 -8.30
CA THR A 141 -10.33 1.51 -7.02
C THR A 141 -9.22 2.06 -6.12
N HIS A 142 -9.43 3.20 -5.47
CA HIS A 142 -8.49 3.68 -4.44
C HIS A 142 -8.82 3.01 -3.11
N VAL A 143 -7.78 2.52 -2.43
CA VAL A 143 -7.90 1.86 -1.14
C VAL A 143 -6.98 2.56 -0.15
N ALA A 144 -7.49 2.91 1.03
CA ALA A 144 -6.68 3.45 2.11
C ALA A 144 -7.07 2.87 3.48
N ILE A 145 -6.08 2.32 4.18
CA ILE A 145 -6.16 1.97 5.60
C ILE A 145 -5.60 3.16 6.38
N VAL A 146 -6.39 3.73 7.29
CA VAL A 146 -5.96 4.88 8.09
C VAL A 146 -6.11 4.60 9.57
N GLY A 147 -4.98 4.58 10.27
CA GLY A 147 -4.94 4.59 11.73
C GLY A 147 -4.77 6.02 12.25
N THR A 148 -5.60 6.40 13.21
CA THR A 148 -5.47 7.67 13.94
C THR A 148 -4.92 7.38 15.34
N ALA A 149 -4.00 8.21 15.82
CA ALA A 149 -3.35 8.00 17.12
C ALA A 149 -4.37 7.90 18.25
N ASN A 150 -4.35 6.78 18.98
CA ASN A 150 -5.27 6.46 20.08
C ASN A 150 -6.77 6.48 19.68
N ASP A 151 -7.07 6.26 18.40
CA ASP A 151 -8.44 6.19 17.87
C ASP A 151 -8.57 5.01 16.88
N LYS A 152 -9.71 4.92 16.21
CA LYS A 152 -10.08 3.82 15.34
C LYS A 152 -9.26 3.78 14.05
N VAL A 153 -9.07 2.57 13.55
CA VAL A 153 -8.66 2.30 12.16
C VAL A 153 -9.89 2.34 11.27
N ARG A 154 -9.74 3.02 10.12
CA ARG A 154 -10.77 3.17 9.09
C ARG A 154 -10.25 2.55 7.78
N LEU A 155 -11.14 1.91 7.04
CA LEU A 155 -10.88 1.50 5.66
C LEU A 155 -11.68 2.40 4.72
N PHE A 156 -11.00 2.99 3.76
CA PHE A 156 -11.59 3.80 2.70
C PHE A 156 -11.49 3.08 1.37
N VAL A 157 -12.59 3.08 0.63
CA VAL A 157 -12.66 2.59 -0.75
C VAL A 157 -13.31 3.66 -1.61
N ASP A 158 -12.61 4.08 -2.67
CA ASP A 158 -12.96 5.24 -3.51
C ASP A 158 -13.32 6.48 -2.66
N GLY A 159 -12.54 6.72 -1.60
CA GLY A 159 -12.69 7.87 -0.71
C GLY A 159 -13.82 7.78 0.31
N LYS A 160 -14.58 6.68 0.36
CA LYS A 160 -15.68 6.46 1.32
C LYS A 160 -15.26 5.47 2.40
N ILE A 161 -15.62 5.74 3.65
CA ILE A 161 -15.43 4.78 4.76
C ILE A 161 -16.33 3.57 4.51
N ILE A 162 -15.78 2.37 4.62
CA ILE A 162 -16.53 1.11 4.55
C ILE A 162 -16.35 0.29 5.82
N GLY A 163 -17.35 -0.52 6.14
CA GLY A 163 -17.39 -1.30 7.38
C GLY A 163 -17.48 -0.40 8.63
N VAL A 164 -17.38 -1.03 9.79
CA VAL A 164 -17.39 -0.33 11.09
C VAL A 164 -15.95 -0.14 11.56
N PRO A 165 -15.46 1.10 11.74
CA PRO A 165 -14.12 1.35 12.28
C PRO A 165 -13.93 0.72 13.67
N PHE A 166 -12.74 0.22 13.95
CA PHE A 166 -12.43 -0.49 15.21
C PHE A 166 -11.15 0.05 15.87
N LEU A 167 -10.99 -0.18 17.17
CA LEU A 167 -9.78 0.22 17.90
C LEU A 167 -8.64 -0.77 17.65
N PRO A 168 -7.48 -0.33 17.14
CA PRO A 168 -6.35 -1.22 16.88
C PRO A 168 -5.50 -1.45 18.13
N LYS A 169 -4.63 -2.47 18.06
CA LYS A 169 -3.42 -2.58 18.89
C LYS A 169 -2.16 -2.18 18.14
N GLY A 170 -2.20 -2.15 16.81
CA GLY A 170 -1.14 -1.63 15.97
C GLY A 170 -1.35 -1.95 14.50
N TRP A 171 -0.26 -1.87 13.72
CA TRP A 171 -0.20 -2.43 12.39
C TRP A 171 1.19 -2.98 12.12
N GLY A 172 1.25 -4.22 11.65
CA GLY A 172 2.44 -4.96 11.34
C GLY A 172 3.06 -5.65 12.55
N HIS A 173 3.88 -6.68 12.30
CA HIS A 173 4.65 -7.37 13.31
C HIS A 173 6.16 -7.24 13.02
N VAL A 174 6.95 -6.83 14.01
CA VAL A 174 8.37 -6.49 13.85
C VAL A 174 9.23 -7.63 13.28
N ASN A 175 8.91 -8.87 13.61
CA ASN A 175 9.64 -10.06 13.16
C ASN A 175 9.01 -10.79 11.96
N GLN A 176 7.93 -10.25 11.39
CA GLN A 176 7.31 -10.81 10.19
C GLN A 176 7.64 -9.95 8.98
N GLN A 177 7.61 -10.52 7.79
CA GLN A 177 7.70 -9.78 6.53
C GLN A 177 6.40 -9.02 6.24
N MET A 178 6.44 -8.07 5.32
CA MET A 178 5.24 -7.51 4.70
C MET A 178 5.15 -7.99 3.26
N VAL A 179 3.96 -8.40 2.85
CA VAL A 179 3.64 -8.76 1.48
C VAL A 179 2.50 -7.86 1.00
N ILE A 180 2.70 -7.19 -0.13
CA ILE A 180 1.72 -6.33 -0.80
C ILE A 180 1.32 -6.99 -2.12
N GLY A 181 0.03 -7.03 -2.43
CA GLY A 181 -0.53 -7.73 -3.59
C GLY A 181 -0.61 -9.25 -3.44
N SER A 182 -0.25 -9.79 -2.28
CA SER A 182 -0.38 -11.21 -1.94
C SER A 182 -0.39 -11.39 -0.41
N GLY A 183 -0.53 -12.62 0.04
CA GLY A 183 -0.60 -13.05 1.44
C GLY A 183 -0.60 -14.58 1.47
N GLU A 184 -1.65 -15.17 2.04
CA GLU A 184 -1.91 -16.61 1.84
C GLU A 184 -2.32 -16.94 0.40
N ILE A 185 -3.00 -16.00 -0.26
CA ILE A 185 -3.43 -16.08 -1.66
C ILE A 185 -3.10 -14.75 -2.34
N ASN A 186 -2.84 -14.77 -3.65
CA ASN A 186 -2.60 -13.54 -4.41
C ASN A 186 -3.81 -12.59 -4.38
N SER A 187 -3.55 -11.30 -4.59
CA SER A 187 -4.60 -10.29 -4.74
C SER A 187 -5.44 -10.49 -6.01
N TRP A 188 -4.91 -11.18 -7.02
CA TRP A 188 -5.48 -11.21 -8.38
C TRP A 188 -5.78 -9.80 -8.86
N ALA A 189 -4.82 -8.90 -8.69
CA ALA A 189 -4.98 -7.48 -8.99
C ALA A 189 -3.73 -6.89 -9.64
N HIS A 190 -3.94 -5.79 -10.35
CA HIS A 190 -2.89 -4.84 -10.68
C HIS A 190 -2.88 -3.74 -9.62
N LEU A 191 -1.69 -3.39 -9.12
CA LEU A 191 -1.50 -2.34 -8.12
C LEU A 191 -0.68 -1.19 -8.68
N ASP A 192 -0.98 0.03 -8.23
CA ASP A 192 -0.22 1.23 -8.58
C ASP A 192 -0.22 2.22 -7.41
N GLN A 193 0.79 3.09 -7.36
CA GLN A 193 1.00 4.11 -6.34
C GLN A 193 0.86 3.57 -4.92
N ILE A 194 1.70 2.62 -4.52
CA ILE A 194 1.65 2.11 -3.15
C ILE A 194 2.38 3.09 -2.24
N ARG A 195 1.68 3.68 -1.26
CA ARG A 195 2.26 4.62 -0.30
C ARG A 195 1.97 4.18 1.14
N ILE A 196 2.98 4.30 2.00
CA ILE A 196 2.83 4.18 3.46
C ILE A 196 3.34 5.47 4.09
N SER A 197 2.58 6.00 5.05
CA SER A 197 2.88 7.26 5.72
C SER A 197 2.69 7.15 7.22
N ASN A 198 3.44 7.94 7.99
CA ASN A 198 3.35 8.02 9.45
C ASN A 198 2.36 9.10 9.95
N ILE A 199 1.39 9.46 9.11
CA ILE A 199 0.31 10.39 9.40
C ILE A 199 -1.03 9.80 8.97
N ALA A 200 -2.11 10.25 9.60
CA ALA A 200 -3.47 9.95 9.21
C ALA A 200 -3.89 10.95 8.12
N ARG A 201 -3.80 10.56 6.86
CA ARG A 201 -4.09 11.46 5.72
C ARG A 201 -5.58 11.75 5.58
N TYR A 202 -6.43 10.81 6.01
CA TYR A 202 -7.89 10.91 5.87
C TYR A 202 -8.59 10.53 7.17
N THR A 203 -9.38 11.45 7.73
CA THR A 203 -10.19 11.22 8.95
C THR A 203 -11.70 11.18 8.65
N ALA A 204 -12.08 11.60 7.45
CA ALA A 204 -13.43 11.60 6.90
C ALA A 204 -13.40 11.26 5.41
N ALA A 205 -14.57 11.15 4.78
CA ALA A 205 -14.67 10.90 3.33
C ALA A 205 -13.92 11.97 2.52
N PHE A 206 -13.32 11.56 1.41
CA PHE A 206 -12.48 12.41 0.57
C PHE A 206 -12.65 12.08 -0.92
N THR A 207 -12.10 12.91 -1.79
CA THR A 207 -11.98 12.59 -3.23
C THR A 207 -10.61 11.95 -3.46
N PRO A 208 -10.51 10.73 -4.01
CA PRO A 208 -9.24 10.09 -4.28
C PRO A 208 -8.31 10.93 -5.16
N PRO A 209 -6.98 10.90 -4.94
CA PRO A 209 -6.04 11.69 -5.73
C PRO A 209 -6.10 11.38 -7.23
N THR A 210 -6.11 12.41 -8.07
CA THR A 210 -6.11 12.26 -9.53
C THR A 210 -4.71 12.33 -10.14
N ASP A 211 -3.69 12.56 -9.32
CA ASP A 211 -2.28 12.62 -9.70
C ASP A 211 -1.47 11.53 -8.96
N PRO A 212 -0.30 11.14 -9.50
CA PRO A 212 0.62 10.25 -8.81
C PRO A 212 0.98 10.75 -7.40
N PHE A 213 1.17 9.82 -6.47
CA PHE A 213 1.61 10.18 -5.13
C PHE A 213 3.03 10.76 -5.14
N VAL A 214 3.26 11.68 -4.21
CA VAL A 214 4.56 12.31 -3.98
C VAL A 214 5.06 12.02 -2.57
N ILE A 215 6.36 12.18 -2.38
CA ILE A 215 7.03 12.16 -1.07
C ILE A 215 6.83 13.54 -0.43
N ASP A 216 6.38 13.56 0.83
CA ASP A 216 6.05 14.73 1.66
C ASP A 216 6.31 14.47 3.15
#